data_AF-A0A8J6RXX8-F1
#
_entry.id   AF-A0A8J6RXX8-F1
#
_cell.length_a   1.000
_cell.length_b   1.000
_cell.length_c   1.000
_cell.angle_alpha   90.00
_cell.angle_beta   90.00
_cell.angle_gamma   90.00
#
_symmetry.space_group_name_H-M   'P 1'
#
loop_
_entity.id
_entity.type
_entity.pdbx_description
1 polymer ?
#
loop_
_entity_poly.entity_id
_entity_poly.type
_entity_poly.pdbx_seq_one_letter_code
_entity_poly.pdbx_strand_id
1 'polypeptide(L)'
;MSDTSDKDKPEIETYTFNQLIEKTASERQERLQNGVKDGNYRVYFQKSNLTIQIEYNGTQWYEIDLERCNSSNDLLDWIFHIHGKNWGHLLYTILLVLDDACEDVHGEDANSLYQPGKTVDW
;
A
#
# COMPACT_ATOMS: atom_id res chain seq x y z
N MET A 1 39.27 0.06 31.85
CA MET A 1 38.59 0.97 30.91
C MET A 1 38.47 0.21 29.60
N SER A 2 37.35 -0.48 29.37
CA SER A 2 37.14 -1.16 28.08
C SER A 2 36.62 -0.13 27.10
N ASP A 3 37.46 0.12 26.09
CA ASP A 3 37.17 0.93 24.92
C ASP A 3 36.03 0.26 24.13
N THR A 4 34.79 0.69 24.35
CA THR A 4 33.65 0.26 23.53
C THR A 4 33.72 0.95 22.19
N SER A 5 34.58 0.39 21.33
CA SER A 5 34.46 0.21 19.90
C SER A 5 33.26 0.94 19.25
N ASP A 6 33.57 2.06 18.60
CA ASP A 6 32.71 2.88 17.72
C ASP A 6 32.24 2.14 16.44
N LYS A 7 32.20 0.79 16.44
CA LYS A 7 31.98 -0.08 15.28
C LYS A 7 30.53 -0.54 15.06
N ASP A 8 29.61 -0.15 15.94
CA ASP A 8 28.18 -0.50 15.83
C ASP A 8 27.31 0.70 15.43
N LYS A 9 27.89 1.77 14.87
CA LYS A 9 27.09 2.84 14.28
C LYS A 9 26.51 2.34 12.96
N PRO A 10 25.17 2.34 12.78
CA PRO A 10 24.58 1.98 11.50
C PRO A 10 25.14 2.93 10.43
N GLU A 11 25.62 2.37 9.33
CA GLU A 11 25.99 3.14 8.15
C GLU A 11 24.76 3.90 7.68
N ILE A 12 24.80 5.23 7.75
CA ILE A 12 23.72 6.08 7.27
C ILE A 12 23.91 6.21 5.77
N GLU A 13 23.13 5.46 5.00
CA GLU A 13 23.02 5.69 3.56
C GLU A 13 22.45 7.08 3.31
N THR A 14 23.17 7.89 2.53
CA THR A 14 22.70 9.22 2.12
C THR A 14 22.21 9.16 0.68
N TYR A 15 21.05 9.77 0.44
CA TYR A 15 20.42 9.84 -0.87
C TYR A 15 20.20 11.29 -1.26
N THR A 16 20.41 11.61 -2.53
CA THR A 16 19.89 12.85 -3.11
C THR A 16 18.37 12.75 -3.27
N PHE A 17 17.71 13.90 -3.41
CA PHE A 17 16.27 13.95 -3.63
C PHE A 17 15.82 13.14 -4.86
N ASN A 18 16.55 13.24 -5.98
CA ASN A 18 16.22 12.49 -7.20
C ASN A 18 16.36 10.98 -7.00
N GLN A 19 17.38 10.53 -6.27
CA GLN A 19 17.55 9.11 -5.94
C GLN A 19 16.40 8.60 -5.06
N LEU A 20 15.88 9.42 -4.15
CA LEU A 20 14.71 9.06 -3.34
C LEU A 20 13.44 8.91 -4.20
N ILE A 21 13.23 9.79 -5.18
CA ILE A 21 12.11 9.68 -6.13
C ILE A 21 12.22 8.38 -6.94
N GLU A 22 13.38 8.13 -7.54
CA GLU A 22 13.62 6.93 -8.34
C GLU A 22 13.45 5.64 -7.52
N LYS A 23 13.94 5.64 -6.28
CA LYS A 23 13.77 4.52 -5.35
C LYS A 23 12.30 4.29 -5.04
N THR A 24 11.56 5.33 -4.68
CA THR A 24 10.12 5.24 -4.36
C THR A 24 9.31 4.71 -5.56
N ALA A 25 9.60 5.21 -6.76
CA ALA A 25 8.96 4.74 -7.99
C ALA A 25 9.29 3.28 -8.29
N SER A 26 10.54 2.87 -8.09
CA SER A 26 10.98 1.47 -8.30
C SER A 26 10.30 0.52 -7.32
N GLU A 27 10.25 0.89 -6.03
CA GLU A 27 9.56 0.12 -4.99
C GLU A 27 8.06 -0.01 -5.29
N ARG A 28 7.41 1.06 -5.77
CA ARG A 28 6.00 1.00 -6.22
C ARG A 28 5.82 0.02 -7.37
N GLN A 29 6.67 0.09 -8.40
CA GLN A 29 6.59 -0.85 -9.53
C GLN A 29 6.78 -2.30 -9.09
N GLU A 30 7.68 -2.55 -8.15
CA GLU A 30 7.86 -3.88 -7.57
C GLU A 30 6.59 -4.37 -6.86
N ARG A 31 5.93 -3.50 -6.07
CA ARG A 31 4.67 -3.84 -5.38
C ARG A 31 3.51 -4.05 -6.33
N LEU A 32 3.40 -3.25 -7.40
CA LEU A 32 2.37 -3.45 -8.43
C LEU A 32 2.55 -4.80 -9.16
N GLN A 33 3.79 -5.22 -9.40
CA GLN A 33 4.07 -6.49 -10.07
C GLN A 33 3.90 -7.70 -9.15
N ASN A 34 4.36 -7.60 -7.90
CA ASN A 34 4.50 -8.76 -7.02
C ASN A 34 3.47 -8.80 -5.89
N GLY A 35 2.80 -7.69 -5.60
CA GLY A 35 2.07 -7.49 -4.35
C GLY A 35 3.00 -7.28 -3.15
N VAL A 36 2.39 -7.12 -1.99
CA VAL A 36 3.08 -6.96 -0.71
C VAL A 36 2.80 -8.19 0.15
N LYS A 37 3.86 -8.79 0.72
CA LYS A 37 3.75 -9.94 1.62
C LYS A 37 3.77 -9.49 3.07
N ASP A 38 2.86 -10.04 3.87
CA ASP A 38 2.83 -9.87 5.33
C ASP A 38 2.56 -11.23 5.97
N GLY A 39 3.63 -11.90 6.41
CA GLY A 39 3.57 -13.28 6.85
C GLY A 39 3.05 -14.23 5.78
N ASN A 40 1.94 -14.91 6.07
CA ASN A 40 1.26 -15.84 5.15
C ASN A 40 0.29 -15.15 4.18
N TYR A 41 0.14 -13.83 4.31
CA TYR A 41 -0.73 -13.04 3.45
C TYR A 41 0.04 -12.43 2.30
N ARG A 42 -0.64 -12.27 1.18
CA ARG A 42 -0.19 -11.44 0.06
C ARG A 42 -1.33 -10.54 -0.36
N VAL A 43 -1.07 -9.24 -0.40
CA VAL A 43 -2.03 -8.21 -0.83
C VAL A 43 -1.55 -7.63 -2.14
N TYR A 44 -2.39 -7.57 -3.16
CA TYR A 44 -1.98 -7.07 -4.47
C TYR A 44 -3.14 -6.41 -5.21
N PHE A 45 -2.79 -5.48 -6.10
CA PHE A 45 -3.76 -4.83 -6.96
C PHE A 45 -3.97 -5.66 -8.24
N GLN A 46 -5.23 -6.00 -8.52
CA GLN A 46 -5.65 -6.65 -9.75
C GLN A 46 -6.31 -5.63 -10.66
N LYS A 47 -5.52 -5.02 -11.56
CA LYS A 47 -5.97 -3.94 -12.44
C LYS A 47 -7.13 -4.33 -13.36
N SER A 48 -7.20 -5.58 -13.80
CA SER A 48 -8.21 -6.05 -14.77
C SER A 48 -9.65 -5.94 -14.29
N ASN A 49 -9.87 -5.89 -12.97
CA ASN A 49 -11.20 -5.78 -12.36
C ASN A 49 -11.21 -4.75 -11.23
N LEU A 50 -10.19 -3.88 -11.15
CA LEU A 50 -10.09 -2.81 -10.15
C LEU A 50 -10.30 -3.29 -8.72
N THR A 51 -9.61 -4.37 -8.33
CA THR A 51 -9.73 -4.93 -6.98
C THR A 51 -8.39 -4.98 -6.25
N ILE A 52 -8.42 -4.81 -4.93
CA ILE A 52 -7.33 -5.24 -4.06
C ILE A 52 -7.64 -6.65 -3.59
N GLN A 53 -6.78 -7.59 -3.94
CA GLN A 53 -6.91 -9.01 -3.63
C GLN A 53 -6.05 -9.35 -2.40
N ILE A 54 -6.59 -10.21 -1.54
CA ILE A 54 -5.89 -10.76 -0.37
C ILE A 54 -5.84 -12.28 -0.52
N GLU A 55 -4.63 -12.81 -0.63
CA GLU A 55 -4.34 -14.24 -0.59
C GLU A 55 -3.88 -14.65 0.81
N TYR A 56 -4.27 -15.85 1.25
CA TYR A 56 -3.71 -16.52 2.43
C TYR A 56 -3.17 -17.88 2.01
N ASN A 57 -1.86 -18.12 2.23
CA ASN A 57 -1.17 -19.33 1.77
C ASN A 57 -1.38 -19.64 0.27
N GLY A 58 -1.39 -18.60 -0.57
CA GLY A 58 -1.55 -18.71 -2.03
C GLY A 58 -2.97 -19.06 -2.50
N THR A 59 -3.96 -19.04 -1.60
CA THR A 59 -5.37 -19.16 -1.96
C THR A 59 -6.04 -17.80 -1.83
N GLN A 60 -6.80 -17.38 -2.85
CA GLN A 60 -7.60 -16.17 -2.78
C GLN A 60 -8.55 -16.26 -1.58
N TRP A 61 -8.50 -15.27 -0.70
CA TRP A 61 -9.19 -15.30 0.57
C TRP A 61 -10.22 -14.17 0.72
N TYR A 62 -9.89 -12.98 0.22
CA TYR A 62 -10.77 -11.83 0.27
C TYR A 62 -10.48 -10.89 -0.91
N GLU A 63 -11.47 -10.10 -1.29
CA GLU A 63 -11.32 -9.05 -2.28
C GLU A 63 -11.99 -7.75 -1.84
N ILE A 64 -11.40 -6.65 -2.26
CA ILE A 64 -11.93 -5.30 -2.09
C ILE A 64 -12.18 -4.74 -3.48
N ASP A 65 -13.43 -4.45 -3.76
CA ASP A 65 -13.91 -3.82 -4.97
C ASP A 65 -13.73 -2.29 -4.89
N LEU A 66 -12.82 -1.74 -5.70
CA LEU A 66 -12.52 -0.30 -5.68
C LEU A 66 -13.63 0.52 -6.33
N GLU A 67 -14.46 -0.07 -7.20
CA GLU A 67 -15.62 0.60 -7.80
C GLU A 67 -16.72 0.95 -6.77
N ARG A 68 -16.54 0.54 -5.51
CA ARG A 68 -17.40 0.90 -4.37
C ARG A 68 -16.74 1.90 -3.42
N CYS A 69 -15.55 2.37 -3.75
CA CYS A 69 -14.73 3.25 -2.94
C CYS A 69 -14.48 4.55 -3.71
N ASN A 70 -15.54 5.31 -3.98
CA ASN A 70 -15.46 6.47 -4.88
C ASN A 70 -15.36 7.79 -4.13
N SER A 71 -15.35 7.80 -2.80
CA SER A 71 -15.24 9.03 -2.01
C SER A 71 -14.47 8.80 -0.73
N SER A 72 -14.03 9.88 -0.08
CA SER A 72 -13.36 9.80 1.22
C SER A 72 -14.24 9.14 2.29
N ASN A 73 -15.57 9.29 2.19
CA ASN A 73 -16.51 8.65 3.12
C ASN A 73 -16.54 7.13 2.90
N ASP A 74 -16.63 6.69 1.64
CA ASP A 74 -16.62 5.26 1.30
C ASP A 74 -15.30 4.61 1.72
N LEU A 75 -14.18 5.31 1.50
CA LEU A 75 -12.86 4.87 1.93
C LEU A 75 -12.78 4.71 3.46
N LEU A 76 -13.27 5.68 4.22
CA LEU A 76 -13.30 5.62 5.69
C LEU A 76 -14.19 4.48 6.20
N ASP A 77 -15.40 4.35 5.65
CA ASP A 77 -16.33 3.27 6.00
C ASP A 77 -15.68 1.90 5.78
N TRP A 78 -14.98 1.74 4.66
CA TRP A 78 -14.24 0.54 4.35
C TRP A 78 -13.06 0.28 5.31
N ILE A 79 -12.26 1.30 5.62
CA ILE A 79 -11.16 1.20 6.60
C ILE A 79 -11.68 0.70 7.95
N PHE A 80 -12.79 1.28 8.45
CA PHE A 80 -13.39 0.85 9.72
C PHE A 80 -14.00 -0.55 9.63
N HIS A 81 -14.55 -0.92 8.47
CA HIS A 81 -15.04 -2.28 8.23
C HIS A 81 -13.91 -3.32 8.32
N ILE A 82 -12.74 -3.03 7.73
CA ILE A 82 -11.54 -3.89 7.79
C ILE A 82 -10.98 -3.95 9.20
N HIS A 83 -10.86 -2.80 9.87
CA HIS A 83 -10.28 -2.71 11.20
C HIS A 83 -10.99 -3.64 12.21
N GLY A 84 -12.30 -3.86 12.05
CA GLY A 84 -13.08 -4.79 12.87
C GLY A 84 -12.87 -6.28 12.57
N LYS A 85 -12.06 -6.66 11.56
CA LYS A 85 -11.81 -8.05 11.18
C LYS A 85 -10.62 -8.62 11.94
N ASN A 86 -10.58 -9.95 12.09
CA ASN A 86 -9.43 -10.67 12.65
C ASN A 86 -8.13 -10.48 11.84
N TRP A 87 -8.24 -10.06 10.58
CA TRP A 87 -7.13 -9.71 9.70
C TRP A 87 -6.91 -8.20 9.54
N GLY A 88 -7.53 -7.37 10.39
CA GLY A 88 -7.37 -5.92 10.37
C GLY A 88 -5.92 -5.44 10.54
N HIS A 89 -5.00 -6.31 11.00
CA HIS A 89 -3.57 -6.02 11.02
C HIS A 89 -2.97 -5.77 9.62
N LEU A 90 -3.61 -6.25 8.55
CA LEU A 90 -3.20 -6.01 7.17
C LEU A 90 -3.57 -4.61 6.65
N LEU A 91 -4.25 -3.77 7.45
CA LEU A 91 -4.77 -2.48 7.01
C LEU A 91 -3.67 -1.58 6.41
N TYR A 92 -2.49 -1.54 7.02
CA TYR A 92 -1.36 -0.78 6.46
C TYR A 92 -0.98 -1.27 5.06
N THR A 93 -0.82 -2.59 4.92
CA THR A 93 -0.48 -3.25 3.65
C THR A 93 -1.53 -2.98 2.58
N ILE A 94 -2.81 -3.00 2.96
CA ILE A 94 -3.94 -2.70 2.09
C ILE A 94 -3.92 -1.24 1.64
N LEU A 95 -3.69 -0.28 2.55
CA LEU A 95 -3.61 1.14 2.22
C LEU A 95 -2.40 1.46 1.32
N LEU A 96 -1.28 0.76 1.52
CA LEU A 96 -0.12 0.88 0.64
C LEU A 96 -0.44 0.43 -0.79
N VAL A 97 -1.12 -0.70 -0.94
CA VAL A 97 -1.55 -1.20 -2.26
C VAL A 97 -2.64 -0.32 -2.88
N LEU A 98 -3.52 0.29 -2.08
CA LEU A 98 -4.48 1.28 -2.55
C LEU A 98 -3.77 2.50 -3.14
N ASP A 99 -2.74 3.03 -2.47
CA ASP A 99 -1.96 4.16 -2.97
C ASP A 99 -1.27 3.84 -4.30
N ASP A 100 -0.66 2.65 -4.38
CA ASP A 100 -0.05 2.17 -5.63
C ASP A 100 -1.10 2.03 -6.75
N ALA A 101 -2.30 1.55 -6.45
CA ALA A 101 -3.40 1.44 -7.42
C ALA A 101 -3.90 2.81 -7.90
N CYS A 102 -4.01 3.79 -6.98
CA CYS A 102 -4.37 5.17 -7.31
C CYS A 102 -3.39 5.77 -8.32
N GLU A 103 -2.08 5.60 -8.06
CA GLU A 103 -1.05 6.09 -8.95
C GLU A 103 -1.06 5.36 -10.31
N ASP A 104 -1.28 4.04 -10.33
CA ASP A 104 -1.26 3.24 -11.56
C ASP A 104 -2.49 3.47 -12.47
N VAL A 105 -3.64 3.84 -11.90
CA VAL A 105 -4.87 4.10 -12.66
C VAL A 105 -5.02 5.59 -12.99
N HIS A 106 -4.72 6.48 -12.04
CA HIS A 106 -5.00 7.91 -12.16
C HIS A 106 -3.75 8.80 -12.25
N GLY A 107 -2.56 8.28 -11.93
CA GLY A 107 -1.33 9.07 -11.87
C GLY A 107 -1.24 10.02 -10.67
N GLU A 108 -2.08 9.81 -9.67
CA GLU A 108 -2.11 10.56 -8.41
C GLU A 108 -2.16 9.61 -7.21
N ASP A 109 -1.55 10.01 -6.09
CA ASP A 109 -1.61 9.27 -4.84
C ASP A 109 -3.02 9.27 -4.22
N ALA A 110 -3.27 8.34 -3.30
CA ALA A 110 -4.59 8.19 -2.67
C ALA A 110 -4.98 9.48 -1.91
N ASN A 111 -4.02 10.16 -1.29
CA ASN A 111 -4.29 11.40 -0.58
C ASN A 111 -4.82 12.49 -1.52
N SER A 112 -4.29 12.61 -2.74
CA SER A 112 -4.69 13.62 -3.73
C SER A 112 -6.07 13.36 -4.33
N LEU A 113 -6.40 12.07 -4.51
CA LEU A 113 -7.69 11.62 -5.01
C LEU A 113 -8.81 11.72 -3.97
N TYR A 114 -8.59 11.24 -2.75
CA TYR A 114 -9.60 11.16 -1.69
C TYR A 114 -9.70 12.44 -0.85
N GLN A 115 -9.88 13.57 -1.51
CA GLN A 115 -10.11 14.87 -0.87
C GLN A 115 -11.60 15.13 -0.59
N PRO A 116 -11.95 15.90 0.46
CA PRO A 116 -13.33 16.23 0.77
C PRO A 116 -14.09 16.82 -0.43
N GLY A 117 -15.23 16.21 -0.77
CA GLY A 117 -16.10 16.66 -1.87
C GLY A 117 -15.65 16.20 -3.27
N LYS A 118 -14.55 15.47 -3.40
CA LYS A 118 -14.18 14.79 -4.66
C LYS A 118 -14.80 13.40 -4.73
N THR A 119 -14.99 12.94 -5.96
CA THR A 119 -15.29 11.54 -6.27
C THR A 119 -14.19 10.96 -7.16
N VAL A 120 -13.79 9.72 -6.88
CA VAL A 120 -12.85 8.92 -7.68
C VAL A 120 -13.66 8.07 -8.67
N ASP A 121 -13.31 8.15 -9.94
CA ASP A 121 -13.90 7.36 -11.02
C ASP A 121 -12.89 6.28 -11.41
N TRP A 122 -13.05 5.10 -10.81
CA TRP A 122 -12.12 3.96 -10.87
C TRP A 122 -12.06 3.29 -12.24
#